data_AF-A0A923XR90-F1
#
_entry.id   AF-A0A923XR90-F1
#
_cell.length_a   1.000
_cell.length_b   1.000
_cell.length_c   1.000
_cell.angle_alpha   90.00
_cell.angle_beta   90.00
_cell.angle_gamma   90.00
#
_symmetry.space_group_name_H-M   'P 1'
#
loop_
_entity.id
_entity.type
_entity.pdbx_description
1 polymer ?
#
loop_
_entity_poly.entity_id
_entity_poly.type
_entity_poly.pdbx_seq_one_letter_code
_entity_poly.pdbx_strand_id
1 'polypeptide(L)'
;VSTNKAVFGLPGNPVASLICFYKYILPFLDKSMSINEKTSHVYLAQDIKIKKDITIFLPVIIKNENSKDLATHIKNNGSGDYNSLVGTDGFIEITSKDEIILKGKSVPFYSW
;
A
#
# COMPACT_ATOMS: atom_id res chain seq x y z
N VAL A 1 -17.43 -29.58 -14.46
CA VAL A 1 -16.98 -28.55 -13.49
C VAL A 1 -16.75 -27.27 -14.28
N SER A 2 -17.50 -26.21 -14.01
CA SER A 2 -17.37 -24.93 -14.75
C SER A 2 -15.96 -24.36 -14.55
N THR A 3 -15.18 -24.29 -15.63
CA THR A 3 -13.74 -23.94 -15.68
C THR A 3 -13.43 -22.45 -15.61
N ASN A 4 -14.40 -21.60 -15.25
CA ASN A 4 -14.23 -20.15 -15.29
C ASN A 4 -14.14 -19.55 -13.87
N LYS A 5 -13.11 -19.94 -13.10
CA LYS A 5 -12.85 -19.41 -11.76
C LYS A 5 -11.48 -18.74 -11.73
N ALA A 6 -11.43 -17.51 -11.22
CA ALA A 6 -10.16 -16.85 -10.90
C ALA A 6 -9.54 -17.50 -9.65
N VAL A 7 -8.23 -17.70 -9.67
CA VAL A 7 -7.45 -18.26 -8.56
C VAL A 7 -6.29 -17.32 -8.27
N PHE A 8 -6.15 -16.90 -7.01
CA PHE A 8 -5.08 -16.00 -6.55
C PHE A 8 -4.16 -16.75 -5.59
N GLY A 9 -2.90 -16.91 -5.96
CA GLY A 9 -1.85 -17.45 -5.10
C GLY A 9 -1.17 -16.35 -4.30
N LEU A 10 -1.55 -16.18 -3.04
CA LEU A 10 -0.93 -15.20 -2.14
C LEU A 10 0.37 -15.73 -1.54
N PRO A 11 1.34 -14.86 -1.21
CA PRO A 11 2.52 -15.27 -0.44
C PRO A 11 2.09 -15.78 0.95
N GLY A 12 2.89 -16.66 1.57
CA GLY A 12 2.58 -17.20 2.91
C GLY A 12 2.88 -16.26 4.07
N ASN A 13 3.37 -15.06 3.79
CA ASN A 13 3.79 -14.09 4.78
C ASN A 13 2.66 -13.06 5.02
N PRO A 14 2.23 -12.80 6.28
CA PRO A 14 0.95 -12.17 6.57
C PRO A 14 0.80 -10.74 6.07
N VAL A 15 1.81 -9.87 6.26
CA VAL A 15 1.74 -8.49 5.73
C VAL A 15 1.74 -8.50 4.20
N ALA A 16 2.55 -9.37 3.59
CA ALA A 16 2.60 -9.49 2.14
C ALA A 16 1.28 -10.03 1.57
N SER A 17 0.65 -11.02 2.21
CA SER A 17 -0.66 -11.54 1.80
C SER A 17 -1.73 -10.45 1.84
N LEU A 18 -1.75 -9.64 2.91
CA LEU A 18 -2.71 -8.55 3.07
C LEU A 18 -2.51 -7.47 2.01
N ILE A 19 -1.28 -6.99 1.82
CA ILE A 19 -0.98 -6.00 0.78
C ILE A 19 -1.37 -6.52 -0.61
N CYS A 20 -1.06 -7.77 -0.93
CA CYS A 20 -1.46 -8.37 -2.21
C CYS A 20 -2.98 -8.46 -2.36
N PHE A 21 -3.73 -8.71 -1.28
CA PHE A 21 -5.19 -8.68 -1.32
C PHE A 21 -5.70 -7.29 -1.72
N TYR A 22 -5.30 -6.24 -1.01
CA TYR A 22 -5.75 -4.87 -1.30
C TYR A 22 -5.26 -4.34 -2.64
N LYS A 23 -4.04 -4.70 -3.05
CA LYS A 23 -3.47 -4.21 -4.32
C LYS A 23 -4.05 -4.90 -5.56
N TYR A 24 -4.40 -6.19 -5.46
CA TYR A 24 -4.72 -7.00 -6.65
C TYR A 24 -6.09 -7.68 -6.59
N ILE A 25 -6.48 -8.21 -5.43
CA ILE A 25 -7.71 -9.00 -5.32
C ILE A 25 -8.91 -8.09 -5.12
N LEU A 26 -8.82 -7.10 -4.24
CA LEU A 26 -9.92 -6.17 -4.00
C LEU A 26 -10.31 -5.40 -5.29
N PRO A 27 -9.38 -4.81 -6.07
CA PRO A 27 -9.72 -4.18 -7.35
C PRO A 27 -10.33 -5.15 -8.37
N PHE A 28 -9.93 -6.43 -8.34
CA PHE A 28 -10.53 -7.45 -9.20
C PHE A 28 -11.99 -7.72 -8.80
N LEU A 29 -12.25 -7.83 -7.49
CA LEU A 29 -13.61 -8.03 -6.96
C LEU A 29 -14.50 -6.82 -7.30
N ASP A 30 -14.01 -5.61 -7.05
CA ASP A 30 -14.75 -4.37 -7.34
C ASP A 30 -15.10 -4.27 -8.81
N LYS A 31 -14.13 -4.52 -9.70
CA LYS A 31 -14.38 -4.57 -11.14
C LYS A 31 -15.40 -5.64 -11.52
N SER A 32 -15.36 -6.81 -10.88
CA SER A 32 -16.35 -7.87 -11.14
C SER A 32 -17.78 -7.48 -10.73
N MET A 33 -17.90 -6.56 -9.77
CA MET A 33 -19.16 -5.98 -9.29
C MET A 33 -19.52 -4.66 -10.00
N SER A 34 -18.76 -4.26 -11.03
CA SER A 34 -18.91 -2.97 -11.73
C SER A 34 -18.76 -1.74 -10.82
N ILE A 35 -17.98 -1.88 -9.75
CA ILE A 35 -17.58 -0.79 -8.85
C ILE A 35 -16.33 -0.13 -9.45
N ASN A 36 -16.40 1.18 -9.64
CA ASN A 36 -15.26 1.98 -10.11
C ASN A 36 -14.49 2.52 -8.90
N GLU A 37 -13.41 1.84 -8.51
CA GLU A 37 -12.47 2.39 -7.55
C GLU A 37 -11.60 3.50 -8.16
N LYS A 38 -11.27 4.50 -7.33
CA LYS A 38 -10.27 5.52 -7.65
C LYS A 38 -9.08 5.32 -6.74
N THR A 39 -7.89 5.28 -7.33
CA THR A 39 -6.64 5.30 -6.55
C THR A 39 -6.50 6.63 -5.82
N SER A 40 -6.58 6.59 -4.50
CA SER A 40 -6.31 7.74 -3.64
C SER A 40 -4.82 8.08 -3.64
N HIS A 41 -4.51 9.34 -3.36
CA HIS A 41 -3.14 9.83 -3.28
C HIS A 41 -2.95 10.63 -2.00
N VAL A 42 -1.77 10.50 -1.39
CA VAL A 42 -1.38 11.18 -0.16
C VAL A 42 0.00 11.79 -0.32
N TYR A 43 0.38 12.72 0.56
CA TYR A 43 1.69 13.37 0.54
C TYR A 43 2.59 12.78 1.62
N LEU A 44 3.86 12.54 1.28
CA LEU A 44 4.82 12.06 2.29
C LEU A 44 5.05 13.09 3.40
N ALA A 45 4.94 12.67 4.65
CA ALA A 45 5.24 13.49 5.83
C ALA A 45 6.75 13.59 6.12
N GLN A 46 7.55 12.66 5.57
CA GLN A 46 8.99 12.52 5.79
C GLN A 46 9.69 12.00 4.52
N ASP A 47 11.00 12.20 4.44
CA ASP A 47 11.81 11.58 3.39
C ASP A 47 11.85 10.05 3.55
N ILE A 48 11.81 9.34 2.42
CA ILE A 48 11.90 7.88 2.38
C ILE A 48 13.16 7.48 1.63
N LYS A 49 14.04 6.72 2.30
CA LYS A 49 15.23 6.14 1.68
C LYS A 49 14.90 4.81 1.03
N ILE A 50 15.17 4.68 -0.26
CA ILE A 50 15.02 3.46 -1.04
C ILE A 50 16.39 2.79 -1.15
N LYS A 51 16.47 1.53 -0.74
CA LYS A 51 17.73 0.75 -0.74
C LYS A 51 17.93 -0.12 -1.97
N LYS A 52 16.89 -0.29 -2.79
CA LYS A 52 16.85 -1.22 -3.93
C LYS A 52 15.95 -0.64 -5.01
N ASP A 53 16.32 -0.83 -6.26
CA ASP A 53 15.49 -0.47 -7.43
C ASP A 53 14.32 -1.46 -7.58
N ILE A 54 13.41 -1.44 -6.60
CA ILE A 54 12.17 -2.24 -6.57
C ILE A 54 11.03 -1.35 -6.08
N THR A 55 9.80 -1.72 -6.45
CA THR A 55 8.61 -1.11 -5.86
C THR A 55 8.49 -1.55 -4.41
N ILE A 56 8.30 -0.60 -3.50
CA ILE A 56 8.10 -0.85 -2.07
C ILE A 56 6.70 -0.46 -1.64
N PHE A 57 6.13 -1.26 -0.74
CA PHE A 57 4.83 -1.03 -0.13
C PHE A 57 5.05 -0.79 1.36
N LEU A 58 4.67 0.39 1.82
CA LEU A 58 4.98 0.87 3.17
C LEU A 58 3.68 1.14 3.93
N PRO A 59 3.40 0.45 5.04
CA PRO A 59 2.27 0.77 5.92
C PRO A 59 2.40 2.18 6.49
N VAL A 60 1.31 2.93 6.52
CA VAL A 60 1.32 4.35 6.94
C VAL A 60 0.17 4.67 7.88
N ILE A 61 0.40 5.69 8.69
CA ILE A 61 -0.65 6.43 9.39
C ILE A 61 -0.89 7.72 8.61
N ILE A 62 -2.15 8.06 8.37
CA ILE A 62 -2.58 9.28 7.70
C ILE A 62 -2.99 10.31 8.74
N LYS A 63 -2.47 11.53 8.58
CA LYS A 63 -2.93 12.70 9.33
C LYS A 63 -3.33 13.80 8.36
N ASN A 64 -4.50 14.39 8.58
CA ASN A 64 -4.91 15.56 7.82
C ASN A 64 -4.31 16.83 8.43
N GLU A 65 -3.51 17.55 7.66
CA GLU A 65 -2.93 18.84 8.04
C GLU A 65 -3.12 19.85 6.91
N ASN A 66 -3.71 21.01 7.20
CA ASN A 66 -3.95 22.07 6.21
C ASN A 66 -4.63 21.57 4.92
N SER A 67 -5.66 20.72 5.07
CA SER A 67 -6.39 20.09 3.95
C SER A 67 -5.53 19.18 3.06
N LYS A 68 -4.43 18.63 3.60
CA LYS A 68 -3.59 17.62 2.94
C LYS A 68 -3.48 16.39 3.81
N ASP A 69 -3.69 15.23 3.20
CA ASP A 69 -3.44 13.94 3.86
C ASP A 69 -1.94 13.64 3.80
N LEU A 70 -1.33 13.64 4.98
CA LEU A 70 0.08 13.38 5.19
C LEU A 70 0.30 11.95 5.67
N ALA A 71 1.06 11.18 4.90
CA ALA A 71 1.41 9.80 5.20
C ALA A 71 2.73 9.70 5.95
N THR A 72 2.68 9.11 7.15
CA THR A 72 3.85 8.81 7.97
C THR A 72 4.09 7.31 7.98
N HIS A 73 5.22 6.87 7.43
CA HIS A 73 5.62 5.46 7.45
C HIS A 73 5.96 5.02 8.87
N ILE A 74 5.38 3.91 9.30
CA ILE A 74 5.69 3.28 10.58
C ILE A 74 6.85 2.30 10.43
N LYS A 75 7.66 2.13 11.48
CA LYS A 75 8.72 1.11 11.46
C LYS A 75 8.08 -0.28 11.57
N ASN A 76 8.28 -1.13 10.57
CA ASN A 76 7.98 -2.56 10.65
C ASN A 76 9.26 -3.40 10.65
N ASN A 77 9.25 -4.56 11.30
CA ASN A 77 10.39 -5.49 11.31
C ASN A 77 10.42 -6.42 10.07
N GLY A 78 9.82 -5.98 8.98
CA GLY A 78 9.63 -6.76 7.76
C GLY A 78 8.24 -7.36 7.65
N SER A 79 8.03 -8.16 6.62
CA SER A 79 6.70 -8.59 6.21
C SER A 79 6.05 -9.62 7.17
N GLY A 80 6.84 -10.28 8.03
CA GLY A 80 6.27 -11.16 9.06
C GLY A 80 5.57 -10.43 10.21
N ASP A 81 5.80 -9.12 10.35
CA ASP A 81 5.36 -8.33 11.50
C ASP A 81 3.95 -7.78 11.31
N TYR A 82 2.95 -8.67 11.39
CA TYR A 82 1.54 -8.28 11.26
C TYR A 82 1.08 -7.33 12.37
N ASN A 83 1.63 -7.47 13.58
CA ASN A 83 1.29 -6.61 14.71
C ASN A 83 1.67 -5.14 14.44
N SER A 84 2.72 -4.88 13.66
CA SER A 84 3.08 -3.51 13.27
C SER A 84 1.95 -2.80 12.51
N LEU A 85 1.03 -3.52 11.86
CA LEU A 85 -0.08 -2.90 11.12
C LEU A 85 -1.18 -2.32 12.03
N VAL A 86 -1.20 -2.67 13.31
CA VAL A 86 -2.21 -2.16 14.24
C VAL A 86 -2.13 -0.64 14.32
N GLY A 87 -3.23 0.05 14.02
CA GLY A 87 -3.32 1.50 14.02
C GLY A 87 -2.80 2.18 12.76
N THR A 88 -2.42 1.43 11.72
CA THR A 88 -2.17 1.98 10.38
C THR A 88 -3.48 2.12 9.61
N ASP A 89 -3.52 3.07 8.68
CA ASP A 89 -4.73 3.36 7.87
C ASP A 89 -4.69 2.70 6.48
N GLY A 90 -3.52 2.24 6.06
CA GLY A 90 -3.29 1.68 4.75
C GLY A 90 -1.81 1.52 4.45
N PHE A 91 -1.48 1.45 3.16
CA PHE A 91 -0.11 1.49 2.68
C PHE A 91 0.05 2.40 1.47
N ILE A 92 1.25 2.95 1.32
CA ILE A 92 1.67 3.68 0.12
C ILE A 92 2.48 2.79 -0.80
N GLU A 93 2.40 3.06 -2.08
CA GLU A 93 3.22 2.44 -3.12
C GLU A 93 4.26 3.44 -3.61
N ILE A 94 5.53 3.03 -3.56
CA ILE A 94 6.63 3.85 -4.07
C ILE A 94 7.38 3.05 -5.13
N THR A 95 7.36 3.58 -6.35
CA THR A 95 8.19 3.14 -7.46
C THR A 95 9.13 4.27 -7.83
N SER A 96 10.44 4.10 -7.60
CA SER A 96 11.44 5.07 -8.02
C SER A 96 12.81 4.42 -8.16
N LYS A 97 13.61 5.00 -9.08
CA LYS A 97 15.04 4.72 -9.21
C LYS A 97 15.89 5.61 -8.29
N ASP A 98 15.28 6.63 -7.70
CA ASP A 98 15.94 7.54 -6.77
C ASP A 98 16.19 6.86 -5.43
N GLU A 99 17.36 7.11 -4.83
CA GLU A 99 17.68 6.60 -3.49
C GLU A 99 16.86 7.28 -2.38
N ILE A 100 16.31 8.46 -2.65
CA ILE A 100 15.54 9.26 -1.69
C ILE A 100 14.30 9.83 -2.37
N ILE A 101 13.15 9.62 -1.75
CA ILE A 101 11.90 10.29 -2.09
C ILE A 101 11.63 11.35 -1.05
N LEU A 102 11.58 12.60 -1.51
CA LEU A 102 11.45 13.76 -0.64
C LEU A 102 10.05 13.88 -0.04
N LYS A 103 10.01 14.39 1.19
CA LYS A 103 8.79 14.88 1.85
C LYS A 103 7.96 15.75 0.90
N GLY A 104 6.64 15.61 0.97
CA GLY A 104 5.71 16.36 0.14
C GLY A 104 5.53 15.82 -1.27
N LYS A 105 6.21 14.74 -1.65
CA LYS A 105 5.87 14.00 -2.88
C LYS A 105 4.51 13.33 -2.71
N SER A 106 3.66 13.44 -3.73
CA SER A 106 2.39 12.72 -3.80
C SER A 106 2.63 11.29 -4.28
N VAL A 107 2.03 10.31 -3.60
CA VAL A 107 2.17 8.88 -3.88
C VAL A 107 0.82 8.16 -3.79
N PRO A 108 0.62 7.05 -4.53
CA PRO A 108 -0.57 6.23 -4.40
C PRO A 108 -0.75 5.70 -2.98
N PHE A 109 -2.00 5.69 -2.52
CA PHE A 109 -2.42 5.20 -1.22
C PHE A 109 -3.55 4.19 -1.37
N TYR A 110 -3.43 3.09 -0.64
CA TYR A 110 -4.40 2.02 -0.56
C TYR A 110 -4.84 1.91 0.90
N SER A 111 -6.09 2.29 1.17
CA SER A 111 -6.68 2.14 2.50
C SER A 111 -6.98 0.68 2.80
N TRP A 112 -6.91 0.31 4.09
CA TRP A 112 -7.46 -0.97 4.57
C TRP A 112 -9.00 -1.00 4.48
#